data_AF-A0A2R6E385-F1
#
_entry.id   AF-A0A2R6E385-F1
#
_cell.length_a   1.000
_cell.length_b   1.000
_cell.length_c   1.000
_cell.angle_alpha   90.00
_cell.angle_beta   90.00
_cell.angle_gamma   90.00
#
_symmetry.space_group_name_H-M   'P 1'
#
loop_
_entity.id
_entity.type
_entity.pdbx_description
1 polymer ?
#
loop_
_entity_poly.entity_id
_entity_poly.type
_entity_poly.pdbx_seq_one_letter_code
_entity_poly.pdbx_strand_id
1 'polypeptide(L)'
;MDRRRVALAVVVVAVLALAGCSRPPPEAEVVCDGCVGGIEETAEETNRSITVEDSVTHVYLRDSGDARVEARMTLSGADADDLRVNDSLLATVRERIEAGGTETEEYGDEYGYGYERSRPALPRADLTAEMDGTELVVTYTAENLSHTGLGATLSTHFFRADGDTLPDERDPDEPWHIGTDRLVVHGPDGTEPLVEPPDATAEGSRLVWDGDDRIDTRTYLVYGNGGPGGGVRARAAIGIEVFTWAAPPAFFGAIVPTALLFGVTLLYGLYYPGRVEGSWRAREDGLCWASVGGTVTVLAAVAGMLVEPTLSLVLIVVVPVTVAALWWAFGRDAADEPDEPDEPDGSTDAEPATAEGGSTTPDATGGAAAREATAEGASDGEPPAGTTTDAHDFGGDIEPEPPTPGPDGPGMAPGFRTLLAVAASLGAVLVVTALVAVDYRATYTGTVALAAGAVPFLAFPVLAYAVTRPDRADLRSALVVVTAAAPWLAAFPLAVRGGTETLGALAITFVWGVGVVFVGIVLFYAVLWVVTQVTDQPAPNPG
;
A
#
# COMPACT_ATOMS: atom_id res chain seq x y z
N MET A 1 48.13 -9.07 17.94
CA MET A 1 47.86 -9.17 16.48
C MET A 1 47.58 -7.77 15.96
N ASP A 2 48.36 -7.32 14.98
CA ASP A 2 48.25 -5.96 14.44
C ASP A 2 46.89 -5.73 13.77
N ARG A 3 46.25 -4.58 14.05
CA ARG A 3 44.98 -4.16 13.44
C ARG A 3 44.99 -4.24 11.91
N ARG A 4 46.16 -4.07 11.29
CA ARG A 4 46.38 -4.23 9.84
C ARG A 4 46.20 -5.68 9.35
N ARG A 5 46.61 -6.67 10.15
CA ARG A 5 46.43 -8.09 9.81
C ARG A 5 44.97 -8.52 9.95
N VAL A 6 44.25 -7.93 10.91
CA VAL A 6 42.80 -8.15 11.08
C VAL A 6 42.02 -7.49 9.93
N ALA A 7 42.33 -6.24 9.58
CA ALA A 7 41.69 -5.57 8.44
C ALA A 7 41.94 -6.31 7.12
N LEU A 8 43.16 -6.81 6.89
CA LEU A 8 43.50 -7.55 5.68
C LEU A 8 42.85 -8.94 5.66
N ALA A 9 42.71 -9.61 6.80
CA ALA A 9 41.94 -10.84 6.91
C ALA A 9 40.44 -10.62 6.65
N VAL A 10 39.86 -9.52 7.15
CA VAL A 10 38.47 -9.15 6.88
C VAL A 10 38.25 -8.83 5.41
N VAL A 11 39.19 -8.11 4.76
CA VAL A 11 39.12 -7.83 3.31
C VAL A 11 39.27 -9.12 2.50
N VAL A 12 40.18 -10.03 2.86
CA VAL A 12 40.34 -11.31 2.15
C VAL A 12 39.12 -12.21 2.34
N VAL A 13 38.51 -12.26 3.52
CA VAL A 13 37.25 -12.97 3.76
C VAL A 13 36.09 -12.31 3.01
N ALA A 14 36.04 -10.98 2.93
CA ALA A 14 35.05 -10.26 2.13
C ALA A 14 35.23 -10.50 0.62
N VAL A 15 36.47 -10.55 0.12
CA VAL A 15 36.78 -10.84 -1.29
C VAL A 15 36.53 -12.32 -1.62
N LEU A 16 36.79 -13.25 -0.70
CA LEU A 16 36.46 -14.68 -0.88
C LEU A 16 34.95 -14.95 -0.74
N ALA A 17 34.22 -14.16 0.04
CA ALA A 17 32.77 -14.19 0.08
C ALA A 17 32.13 -13.61 -1.21
N LEU A 18 32.84 -12.70 -1.90
CA LEU A 18 32.43 -12.13 -3.19
C LEU A 18 32.92 -12.95 -4.39
N ALA A 19 33.94 -13.79 -4.23
CA ALA A 19 34.46 -14.69 -5.26
C ALA A 19 33.72 -16.03 -5.30
N GLY A 20 32.41 -15.99 -5.09
CA GLY A 20 31.54 -17.12 -5.41
C GLY A 20 31.68 -17.41 -6.89
N CYS A 21 32.22 -18.57 -7.25
CA CYS A 21 32.09 -19.13 -8.58
C CYS A 21 30.61 -19.52 -8.80
N SER A 22 29.73 -18.53 -8.90
CA SER A 22 28.37 -18.75 -9.37
C SER A 22 28.47 -19.01 -10.87
N ARG A 23 28.02 -20.21 -11.29
CA ARG A 23 27.60 -20.37 -12.68
C ARG A 23 26.56 -19.29 -12.97
N PRO A 24 26.51 -18.73 -14.19
CA PRO A 24 25.47 -17.77 -14.54
C PRO A 24 24.10 -18.39 -14.20
N PRO A 25 23.26 -17.70 -13.43
CA PRO A 25 21.89 -18.14 -13.21
C PRO A 25 21.17 -18.24 -14.56
N PRO A 26 20.31 -19.25 -14.76
CA PRO A 26 19.48 -19.32 -15.96
C PRO A 26 18.55 -18.10 -16.03
N GLU A 27 18.37 -17.55 -17.23
CA GLU A 27 17.67 -16.27 -17.42
C GLU A 27 16.23 -16.46 -17.98
N ALA A 28 15.90 -17.63 -18.55
CA ALA A 28 14.57 -17.93 -19.10
C ALA A 28 13.96 -19.23 -18.54
N GLU A 29 12.65 -19.22 -18.27
CA GLU A 29 11.88 -20.43 -17.92
C GLU A 29 10.97 -20.86 -19.08
N VAL A 30 11.05 -22.15 -19.44
CA VAL A 30 10.37 -22.70 -20.61
C VAL A 30 9.42 -23.83 -20.19
N VAL A 31 8.15 -23.72 -20.60
CA VAL A 31 7.17 -24.79 -20.45
C VAL A 31 7.56 -25.95 -21.37
N CYS A 32 7.78 -27.13 -20.80
CA CYS A 32 8.38 -28.26 -21.53
C CYS A 32 9.80 -27.97 -22.06
N ASP A 33 10.63 -27.25 -21.30
CA ASP A 33 12.06 -27.05 -21.59
C ASP A 33 12.78 -28.37 -21.98
N GLY A 34 13.46 -28.38 -23.11
CA GLY A 34 14.14 -29.56 -23.66
C GLY A 34 13.25 -30.62 -24.31
N CYS A 35 11.94 -30.43 -24.41
CA CYS A 35 11.05 -31.40 -25.09
C CYS A 35 11.35 -31.52 -26.58
N VAL A 36 11.44 -30.41 -27.31
CA VAL A 36 11.89 -30.39 -28.72
C VAL A 36 13.42 -30.45 -28.79
N GLY A 37 14.12 -29.48 -28.16
CA GLY A 37 15.57 -29.38 -28.23
C GLY A 37 16.34 -30.62 -27.74
N GLY A 38 15.81 -31.37 -26.76
CA GLY A 38 16.45 -32.62 -26.31
C GLY A 38 16.41 -33.75 -27.34
N ILE A 39 15.41 -33.75 -28.23
CA ILE A 39 15.30 -34.71 -29.35
C ILE A 39 16.27 -34.30 -30.44
N GLU A 40 16.25 -33.03 -30.84
CA GLU A 40 17.09 -32.48 -31.90
C GLU A 40 18.57 -32.62 -31.53
N GLU A 41 18.93 -32.27 -30.29
CA GLU A 41 20.29 -32.43 -29.80
C GLU A 41 20.75 -33.90 -29.76
N THR A 42 19.86 -34.83 -29.38
CA THR A 42 20.18 -36.27 -29.41
C THR A 42 20.34 -36.77 -30.85
N ALA A 43 19.53 -36.26 -31.78
CA ALA A 43 19.61 -36.59 -33.19
C ALA A 43 20.94 -36.10 -33.78
N GLU A 44 21.34 -34.86 -33.47
CA GLU A 44 22.61 -34.27 -33.89
C GLU A 44 23.82 -35.02 -33.30
N GLU A 45 23.84 -35.25 -31.99
CA GLU A 45 24.96 -35.92 -31.31
C GLU A 45 25.15 -37.35 -31.82
N THR A 46 24.05 -38.03 -32.14
CA THR A 46 24.09 -39.39 -32.66
C THR A 46 24.12 -39.48 -34.18
N ASN A 47 24.18 -38.33 -34.87
CA ASN A 47 24.20 -38.18 -36.32
C ASN A 47 23.06 -38.97 -37.01
N ARG A 48 21.84 -38.81 -36.48
CA ARG A 48 20.59 -39.38 -36.97
C ARG A 48 19.71 -38.30 -37.59
N SER A 49 18.94 -38.67 -38.60
CA SER A 49 17.92 -37.83 -39.21
C SER A 49 16.59 -38.04 -38.47
N ILE A 50 16.40 -37.26 -37.41
CA ILE A 50 15.15 -37.18 -36.63
C ILE A 50 14.82 -35.70 -36.47
N THR A 51 13.58 -35.32 -36.80
CA THR A 51 13.08 -33.95 -36.73
C THR A 51 11.70 -33.94 -36.11
N VAL A 52 11.35 -32.86 -35.40
CA VAL A 52 10.01 -32.65 -34.86
C VAL A 52 9.21 -31.80 -35.86
N GLU A 53 8.07 -32.30 -36.32
CA GLU A 53 7.22 -31.58 -37.29
C GLU A 53 6.10 -30.78 -36.62
N ASP A 54 5.57 -31.31 -35.53
CA ASP A 54 4.45 -30.72 -34.77
C ASP A 54 4.60 -31.14 -33.31
N SER A 55 4.42 -30.20 -32.39
CA SER A 55 4.57 -30.42 -30.97
C SER A 55 3.52 -29.66 -30.17
N VAL A 56 2.89 -30.37 -29.23
CA VAL A 56 1.84 -29.82 -28.37
C VAL A 56 2.06 -30.26 -26.94
N THR A 57 2.05 -29.28 -26.02
CA THR A 57 2.08 -29.54 -24.58
C THR A 57 0.69 -29.38 -23.99
N HIS A 58 0.17 -30.44 -23.36
CA HIS A 58 -1.04 -30.42 -22.56
C HIS A 58 -0.71 -30.34 -21.07
N VAL A 59 -1.31 -29.38 -20.38
CA VAL A 59 -1.25 -29.27 -18.91
C VAL A 59 -2.66 -29.49 -18.35
N TYR A 60 -2.86 -30.57 -17.60
CA TYR A 60 -4.14 -30.91 -16.98
C TYR A 60 -4.11 -30.57 -15.50
N LEU A 61 -4.71 -29.44 -15.13
CA LEU A 61 -4.87 -29.02 -13.74
C LEU A 61 -5.89 -29.92 -13.03
N ARG A 62 -5.59 -30.33 -11.80
CA ARG A 62 -6.46 -31.19 -10.99
C ARG A 62 -6.93 -30.47 -9.73
N ASP A 63 -8.06 -30.91 -9.20
CA ASP A 63 -8.58 -30.41 -7.91
C ASP A 63 -7.66 -30.70 -6.72
N SER A 64 -6.75 -31.68 -6.85
CA SER A 64 -5.75 -31.98 -5.82
C SER A 64 -4.69 -30.88 -5.68
N GLY A 65 -4.57 -30.01 -6.67
CA GLY A 65 -3.58 -28.95 -6.75
C GLY A 65 -2.42 -29.28 -7.70
N ASP A 66 -2.14 -30.55 -7.92
CA ASP A 66 -1.12 -30.97 -8.90
C ASP A 66 -1.64 -30.88 -10.34
N ALA A 67 -0.73 -30.83 -11.30
CA ALA A 67 -1.07 -31.00 -12.70
C ALA A 67 -0.36 -32.19 -13.33
N ARG A 68 -1.01 -32.79 -14.32
CA ARG A 68 -0.40 -33.75 -15.23
C ARG A 68 0.03 -33.02 -16.49
N VAL A 69 1.29 -33.12 -16.85
CA VAL A 69 1.79 -32.59 -18.12
C VAL A 69 2.02 -33.74 -19.08
N GLU A 70 1.58 -33.55 -20.32
CA GLU A 70 1.72 -34.48 -21.44
C GLU A 70 2.11 -33.69 -22.68
N ALA A 71 3.34 -33.86 -23.14
CA ALA A 71 3.79 -33.31 -24.42
C ALA A 71 3.80 -34.41 -25.48
N ARG A 72 3.21 -34.11 -26.63
CA ARG A 72 3.15 -34.99 -27.79
C ARG A 72 3.92 -34.33 -28.92
N MET A 73 4.88 -35.05 -29.49
CA MET A 73 5.73 -34.55 -30.56
C MET A 73 5.70 -35.53 -31.72
N THR A 74 5.23 -35.08 -32.88
CA THR A 74 5.22 -35.88 -34.10
C THR A 74 6.62 -35.89 -34.69
N LEU A 75 7.22 -37.08 -34.78
CA LEU A 75 8.57 -37.24 -35.29
C LEU A 75 8.56 -37.59 -36.78
N SER A 76 9.50 -37.01 -37.51
CA SER A 76 9.80 -37.34 -38.90
C SER A 76 11.30 -37.61 -39.08
N GLY A 77 11.68 -37.98 -40.30
CA GLY A 77 13.06 -38.34 -40.63
C GLY A 77 13.26 -39.84 -40.82
N ALA A 78 14.40 -40.19 -41.43
CA ALA A 78 14.68 -41.58 -41.80
C ALA A 78 14.93 -42.48 -40.60
N ASP A 79 15.36 -41.90 -39.48
CA ASP A 79 15.79 -42.62 -38.28
C ASP A 79 14.80 -42.47 -37.12
N ALA A 80 13.62 -41.87 -37.32
CA ALA A 80 12.62 -41.68 -36.26
C ALA A 80 12.13 -43.02 -35.66
N ASP A 81 12.03 -44.06 -36.50
CA ASP A 81 11.67 -45.42 -36.08
C ASP A 81 12.71 -46.04 -35.11
N ASP A 82 13.96 -45.55 -35.09
CA ASP A 82 15.00 -46.05 -34.18
C ASP A 82 14.61 -45.83 -32.71
N LEU A 83 13.93 -44.72 -32.38
CA LEU A 83 13.49 -44.41 -31.02
C LEU A 83 12.51 -45.45 -30.47
N ARG A 84 11.80 -46.17 -31.35
CA ARG A 84 10.84 -47.21 -30.98
C ARG A 84 11.49 -48.56 -30.70
N VAL A 85 12.65 -48.83 -31.29
CA VAL A 85 13.33 -50.12 -31.20
C VAL A 85 14.59 -50.07 -30.33
N ASN A 86 15.11 -48.87 -30.05
CA ASN A 86 16.33 -48.65 -29.31
C ASN A 86 16.06 -47.96 -27.97
N ASP A 87 15.84 -48.77 -26.93
CA ASP A 87 15.61 -48.29 -25.57
C ASP A 87 16.72 -47.38 -25.03
N SER A 88 17.97 -47.60 -25.45
CA SER A 88 19.09 -46.75 -24.99
C SER A 88 19.04 -45.36 -25.62
N LEU A 89 18.59 -45.25 -26.88
CA LEU A 89 18.43 -43.95 -27.54
C LEU A 89 17.29 -43.16 -26.89
N LEU A 90 16.17 -43.83 -26.64
CA LEU A 90 15.02 -43.24 -25.94
C LEU A 90 15.40 -42.81 -24.51
N ALA A 91 16.24 -43.58 -23.82
CA ALA A 91 16.77 -43.20 -22.51
C ALA A 91 17.65 -41.95 -22.56
N THR A 92 18.47 -41.78 -23.61
CA THR A 92 19.25 -40.54 -23.81
C THR A 92 18.35 -39.34 -24.05
N VAL A 93 17.32 -39.47 -24.91
CA VAL A 93 16.34 -38.40 -25.14
C VAL A 93 15.65 -38.02 -23.82
N ARG A 94 15.23 -39.02 -23.03
CA ARG A 94 14.64 -38.79 -21.71
C ARG A 94 15.58 -38.02 -20.77
N GLU A 95 16.86 -38.40 -20.71
CA GLU A 95 17.87 -37.73 -19.87
C GLU A 95 18.07 -36.27 -20.29
N ARG A 96 18.11 -35.98 -21.60
CA ARG A 96 18.19 -34.60 -22.12
C ARG A 96 16.96 -33.78 -21.75
N ILE A 97 15.77 -34.35 -21.93
CA ILE A 97 14.51 -33.68 -21.54
C ILE A 97 14.54 -33.42 -20.04
N GLU A 98 14.87 -34.41 -19.20
CA GLU A 98 14.91 -34.24 -17.74
C GLU A 98 15.88 -33.13 -17.31
N ALA A 99 17.00 -32.96 -18.02
CA ALA A 99 17.97 -31.89 -17.79
C ALA A 99 17.53 -30.49 -18.26
N GLY A 100 16.44 -30.37 -19.03
CA GLY A 100 15.97 -29.11 -19.62
C GLY A 100 16.53 -28.82 -21.03
N GLY A 101 17.22 -29.78 -21.65
CA GLY A 101 18.02 -29.51 -22.84
C GLY A 101 19.28 -28.70 -22.52
N THR A 102 20.21 -28.66 -23.46
CA THR A 102 21.40 -27.79 -23.36
C THR A 102 21.48 -26.81 -24.51
N GLU A 103 20.37 -26.52 -25.19
CA GLU A 103 20.34 -25.55 -26.30
C GLU A 103 20.84 -24.20 -25.82
N THR A 104 22.12 -24.04 -26.07
CA THR A 104 22.89 -22.83 -26.07
C THR A 104 22.95 -22.55 -27.56
N GLU A 105 21.92 -21.93 -28.13
CA GLU A 105 22.05 -21.47 -29.52
C GLU A 105 23.14 -20.39 -29.53
N GLU A 106 24.35 -20.81 -29.90
CA GLU A 106 25.51 -19.98 -30.16
C GLU A 106 25.32 -19.25 -31.50
N TYR A 107 24.37 -18.30 -31.57
CA TYR A 107 24.40 -17.28 -32.61
C TYR A 107 25.23 -16.09 -32.13
N GLY A 108 26.55 -16.33 -32.04
CA GLY A 108 27.51 -15.30 -31.68
C GLY A 108 27.58 -14.18 -32.72
N ASP A 109 26.98 -13.04 -32.41
CA ASP A 109 27.45 -11.75 -32.88
C ASP A 109 28.71 -11.32 -32.10
N GLU A 110 29.60 -10.63 -32.81
CA GLU A 110 31.04 -10.38 -32.55
C GLU A 110 31.37 -9.62 -31.24
N TYR A 111 30.40 -9.44 -30.33
CA TYR A 111 30.52 -8.71 -29.07
C TYR A 111 30.00 -9.48 -27.84
N GLY A 112 30.49 -10.70 -27.63
CA GLY A 112 30.86 -11.19 -26.29
C GLY A 112 29.85 -11.12 -25.13
N TYR A 113 28.57 -11.41 -25.37
CA TYR A 113 27.61 -11.80 -24.34
C TYR A 113 27.00 -13.14 -24.78
N GLY A 114 27.32 -14.23 -24.09
CA GLY A 114 26.82 -15.56 -24.42
C GLY A 114 25.34 -15.68 -24.05
N TYR A 115 24.56 -16.31 -24.93
CA TYR A 115 23.12 -16.50 -24.78
C TYR A 115 22.76 -17.49 -23.66
N GLU A 116 21.54 -17.33 -23.18
CA GLU A 116 21.05 -17.60 -21.84
C GLU A 116 20.64 -19.05 -21.63
N ARG A 117 20.99 -19.62 -20.48
CA ARG A 117 20.58 -20.98 -20.13
C ARG A 117 19.10 -20.97 -19.77
N SER A 118 18.28 -21.77 -20.45
CA SER A 118 16.89 -22.01 -20.03
C SER A 118 16.81 -22.98 -18.85
N ARG A 119 15.66 -23.00 -18.17
CA ARG A 119 15.30 -24.06 -17.23
C ARG A 119 13.83 -24.46 -17.35
N PRO A 120 13.44 -25.66 -16.88
CA PRO A 120 12.05 -26.07 -16.83
C PRO A 120 11.19 -25.13 -15.99
N ALA A 121 10.13 -24.60 -16.59
CA ALA A 121 9.13 -23.77 -15.91
C ALA A 121 8.33 -24.53 -14.85
N LEU A 122 8.10 -25.82 -15.07
CA LEU A 122 7.25 -26.65 -14.20
C LEU A 122 8.12 -27.70 -13.49
N PRO A 123 7.90 -27.97 -12.19
CA PRO A 123 8.58 -29.07 -11.51
C PRO A 123 8.23 -30.40 -12.19
N ARG A 124 9.21 -31.31 -12.30
CA ARG A 124 9.07 -32.58 -13.01
C ARG A 124 9.22 -33.75 -12.05
N ALA A 125 8.10 -34.32 -11.63
CA ALA A 125 8.05 -35.57 -10.90
C ALA A 125 7.60 -36.71 -11.83
N ASP A 126 8.17 -37.91 -11.62
CA ASP A 126 7.79 -39.15 -12.34
C ASP A 126 7.80 -39.00 -13.87
N LEU A 127 8.83 -38.36 -14.42
CA LEU A 127 8.95 -38.16 -15.86
C LEU A 127 9.06 -39.50 -16.59
N THR A 128 8.29 -39.66 -17.67
CA THR A 128 8.40 -40.77 -18.62
C THR A 128 8.43 -40.22 -20.04
N ALA A 129 9.09 -40.95 -20.95
CA ALA A 129 9.11 -40.67 -22.37
C ALA A 129 8.91 -41.99 -23.10
N GLU A 130 7.86 -42.08 -23.91
CA GLU A 130 7.45 -43.31 -24.59
C GLU A 130 7.03 -43.01 -26.03
N MET A 131 7.23 -43.97 -26.92
CA MET A 131 6.78 -43.86 -28.31
C MET A 131 5.34 -44.39 -28.43
N ASP A 132 4.42 -43.57 -28.94
CA ASP A 132 3.07 -43.96 -29.35
C ASP A 132 2.93 -43.80 -30.86
N GLY A 133 3.18 -44.90 -31.59
CA GLY A 133 3.23 -44.86 -33.06
C GLY A 133 4.40 -44.01 -33.56
N THR A 134 4.08 -42.86 -34.16
CA THR A 134 5.05 -41.86 -34.67
C THR A 134 5.23 -40.68 -33.73
N GLU A 135 4.50 -40.65 -32.62
CA GLU A 135 4.59 -39.58 -31.62
C GLU A 135 5.51 -40.00 -30.47
N LEU A 136 6.40 -39.11 -30.06
CA LEU A 136 7.03 -39.19 -28.75
C LEU A 136 6.11 -38.52 -27.73
N VAL A 137 5.69 -39.27 -26.72
CA VAL A 137 4.84 -38.80 -25.64
C VAL A 137 5.67 -38.70 -24.37
N VAL A 138 5.88 -37.46 -23.92
CA VAL A 138 6.57 -37.15 -22.67
C VAL A 138 5.53 -36.80 -21.64
N THR A 139 5.63 -37.40 -20.46
CA THR A 139 4.66 -37.16 -19.40
C THR A 139 5.32 -37.00 -18.05
N TYR A 140 4.86 -36.05 -17.25
CA TYR A 140 5.32 -35.86 -15.88
C TYR A 140 4.21 -35.26 -15.00
N THR A 141 4.41 -35.28 -13.69
CA THR A 141 3.54 -34.63 -12.72
C THR A 141 4.23 -33.37 -12.21
N ALA A 142 3.50 -32.27 -12.16
CA ALA A 142 3.96 -31.02 -11.58
C ALA A 142 3.13 -30.72 -10.33
N GLU A 143 3.79 -30.73 -9.17
CA GLU A 143 3.14 -30.59 -7.87
C GLU A 143 2.79 -29.13 -7.57
N ASN A 144 1.73 -28.91 -6.78
CA ASN A 144 1.33 -27.59 -6.25
C ASN A 144 1.09 -26.49 -7.30
N LEU A 145 0.66 -26.85 -8.52
CA LEU A 145 0.39 -25.86 -9.58
C LEU A 145 -0.90 -25.09 -9.41
N SER A 146 -1.85 -25.59 -8.62
CA SER A 146 -3.15 -24.98 -8.44
C SER A 146 -3.67 -25.20 -7.02
N HIS A 147 -4.65 -24.39 -6.65
CA HIS A 147 -5.40 -24.54 -5.42
C HIS A 147 -6.86 -24.15 -5.64
N THR A 148 -7.74 -24.59 -4.74
CA THR A 148 -9.17 -24.28 -4.84
C THR A 148 -9.56 -23.14 -3.90
N GLY A 149 -10.28 -22.16 -4.42
CA GLY A 149 -10.73 -20.97 -3.69
C GLY A 149 -12.07 -20.46 -4.23
N LEU A 150 -13.03 -20.21 -3.34
CA LEU A 150 -14.37 -19.71 -3.70
C LEU A 150 -15.12 -20.53 -4.78
N GLY A 151 -14.84 -21.84 -4.86
CA GLY A 151 -15.44 -22.73 -5.86
C GLY A 151 -14.86 -22.57 -7.27
N ALA A 152 -13.66 -22.00 -7.37
CA ALA A 152 -12.83 -21.97 -8.57
C ALA A 152 -11.47 -22.62 -8.26
N THR A 153 -10.83 -23.17 -9.29
CA THR A 153 -9.46 -23.65 -9.27
C THR A 153 -8.56 -22.56 -9.83
N LEU A 154 -7.63 -22.08 -9.02
CA LEU A 154 -6.70 -21.00 -9.32
C LEU A 154 -5.29 -21.58 -9.45
N SER A 155 -4.61 -21.26 -10.55
CA SER A 155 -3.16 -21.46 -10.67
C SER A 155 -2.48 -20.11 -10.63
N THR A 156 -1.54 -19.96 -9.70
CA THR A 156 -0.70 -18.77 -9.52
C THR A 156 0.70 -18.98 -10.10
N HIS A 157 0.99 -20.14 -10.69
CA HIS A 157 2.34 -20.50 -11.11
C HIS A 157 2.96 -19.54 -12.12
N PHE A 158 2.15 -19.02 -13.05
CA PHE A 158 2.59 -18.03 -14.03
C PHE A 158 2.53 -16.58 -13.51
N PHE A 159 2.17 -16.39 -12.25
CA PHE A 159 2.15 -15.09 -11.59
C PHE A 159 3.40 -14.93 -10.71
N ARG A 160 4.27 -13.97 -11.04
CA ARG A 160 5.53 -13.70 -10.30
C ARG A 160 5.57 -12.35 -9.61
N ALA A 161 4.57 -11.50 -9.86
CA ALA A 161 4.50 -10.18 -9.24
C ALA A 161 4.20 -10.23 -7.73
N ASP A 162 4.01 -11.41 -7.13
CA ASP A 162 3.75 -11.62 -5.70
C ASP A 162 5.02 -11.66 -4.83
N GLY A 163 6.20 -11.86 -5.41
CA GLY A 163 7.44 -11.89 -4.65
C GLY A 163 8.13 -13.26 -4.57
N ASP A 164 7.50 -14.33 -5.06
CA ASP A 164 8.07 -15.68 -5.04
C ASP A 164 9.09 -15.86 -6.19
N THR A 165 10.21 -15.14 -6.10
CA THR A 165 11.35 -15.32 -7.01
C THR A 165 12.30 -16.39 -6.48
N LEU A 166 12.81 -17.24 -7.37
CA LEU A 166 13.82 -18.21 -6.97
C LEU A 166 15.13 -17.48 -6.59
N PRO A 167 15.89 -17.95 -5.58
CA PRO A 167 17.10 -17.26 -5.08
C PRO A 167 18.18 -17.01 -6.13
N ASP A 168 18.15 -17.79 -7.21
CA ASP A 168 19.12 -17.79 -8.31
C ASP A 168 18.48 -17.28 -9.62
N GLU A 169 17.44 -16.45 -9.57
CA GLU A 169 16.79 -15.88 -10.75
C GLU A 169 17.29 -14.45 -11.01
N ARG A 170 17.67 -14.18 -12.27
CA ARG A 170 18.29 -12.91 -12.64
C ARG A 170 17.29 -11.85 -13.12
N ASP A 171 16.30 -12.28 -13.90
CA ASP A 171 15.26 -11.42 -14.45
C ASP A 171 13.86 -12.00 -14.16
N PRO A 172 13.24 -11.64 -13.03
CA PRO A 172 11.95 -12.20 -12.64
C PRO A 172 10.79 -11.71 -13.50
N ASP A 173 11.00 -10.65 -14.29
CA ASP A 173 10.00 -10.04 -15.16
C ASP A 173 9.99 -10.66 -16.58
N GLU A 174 10.97 -11.50 -16.93
CA GLU A 174 11.00 -12.17 -18.23
C GLU A 174 9.78 -13.11 -18.38
N PRO A 175 9.01 -12.99 -19.48
CA PRO A 175 7.87 -13.86 -19.74
C PRO A 175 8.26 -15.34 -19.83
N TRP A 176 7.28 -16.21 -19.57
CA TRP A 176 7.49 -17.63 -19.74
C TRP A 176 7.44 -18.00 -21.23
N HIS A 177 8.39 -18.83 -21.64
CA HIS A 177 8.48 -19.36 -22.98
C HIS A 177 7.77 -20.71 -23.11
N ILE A 178 7.37 -21.06 -24.32
CA ILE A 178 6.73 -22.35 -24.63
C ILE A 178 7.70 -23.15 -25.49
N GLY A 179 8.11 -24.33 -25.02
CA GLY A 179 9.09 -25.19 -25.71
C GLY A 179 8.49 -26.09 -26.79
N THR A 180 7.24 -25.85 -27.18
CA THR A 180 6.48 -26.62 -28.19
C THR A 180 5.66 -25.66 -29.04
N ASP A 181 5.21 -26.08 -30.21
CA ASP A 181 4.47 -25.25 -31.17
C ASP A 181 3.12 -24.76 -30.64
N ARG A 182 2.60 -25.41 -29.58
CA ARG A 182 1.36 -24.99 -28.92
C ARG A 182 1.29 -25.49 -27.47
N LEU A 183 0.79 -24.64 -26.59
CA LEU A 183 0.46 -24.98 -25.20
C LEU A 183 -1.06 -25.01 -25.02
N VAL A 184 -1.54 -26.08 -24.40
CA VAL A 184 -2.96 -26.25 -24.06
C VAL A 184 -3.11 -26.56 -22.58
N VAL A 185 -3.74 -25.64 -21.84
CA VAL A 185 -4.06 -25.86 -20.43
C VAL A 185 -5.51 -26.25 -20.28
N HIS A 186 -5.75 -27.32 -19.53
CA HIS A 186 -7.07 -27.86 -19.20
C HIS A 186 -7.32 -27.64 -17.71
N GLY A 187 -8.51 -27.15 -17.39
CA GLY A 187 -8.99 -27.14 -16.02
C GLY A 187 -9.42 -28.53 -15.54
N PRO A 188 -9.80 -28.66 -14.26
CA PRO A 188 -10.45 -29.85 -13.75
C PRO A 188 -11.73 -30.22 -14.52
N ASP A 189 -12.10 -31.49 -14.49
CA ASP A 189 -13.26 -32.00 -15.21
C ASP A 189 -14.55 -31.21 -14.90
N GLY A 190 -15.25 -30.78 -15.95
CA GLY A 190 -16.50 -30.02 -15.82
C GLY A 190 -16.31 -28.53 -15.51
N THR A 191 -15.08 -28.03 -15.55
CA THR A 191 -14.78 -26.60 -15.42
C THR A 191 -14.48 -25.96 -16.77
N GLU A 192 -14.64 -24.64 -16.84
CA GLU A 192 -14.26 -23.80 -17.97
C GLU A 192 -13.42 -22.61 -17.50
N PRO A 193 -12.57 -22.02 -18.38
CA PRO A 193 -11.81 -20.83 -18.04
C PRO A 193 -12.76 -19.66 -17.73
N LEU A 194 -12.60 -19.06 -16.55
CA LEU A 194 -13.41 -17.93 -16.10
C LEU A 194 -12.79 -16.56 -16.45
N VAL A 195 -11.51 -16.57 -16.83
CA VAL A 195 -10.74 -15.41 -17.27
C VAL A 195 -9.87 -15.86 -18.44
N GLU A 196 -9.84 -15.06 -19.50
CA GLU A 196 -8.95 -15.25 -20.65
C GLU A 196 -7.69 -14.38 -20.45
N PRO A 197 -6.51 -14.99 -20.29
CA PRO A 197 -5.24 -14.28 -20.26
C PRO A 197 -4.94 -13.54 -21.59
N PRO A 198 -4.04 -12.55 -21.59
CA PRO A 198 -3.50 -12.02 -22.85
C PRO A 198 -2.85 -13.14 -23.65
N ASP A 199 -2.93 -13.04 -24.97
CA ASP A 199 -2.28 -13.95 -25.93
C ASP A 199 -2.71 -15.42 -25.81
N ALA A 200 -3.69 -15.71 -24.95
CA ALA A 200 -4.37 -16.98 -24.86
C ALA A 200 -5.71 -16.91 -25.58
N THR A 201 -6.10 -18.00 -26.23
CA THR A 201 -7.45 -18.20 -26.75
C THR A 201 -8.22 -19.20 -25.89
N ALA A 202 -9.41 -18.81 -25.41
CA ALA A 202 -10.31 -19.73 -24.73
C ALA A 202 -11.09 -20.60 -25.74
N GLU A 203 -10.82 -21.90 -25.75
CA GLU A 203 -11.49 -22.87 -26.63
C GLU A 203 -12.31 -23.89 -25.82
N GLY A 204 -13.54 -23.55 -25.46
CA GLY A 204 -14.37 -24.44 -24.63
C GLY A 204 -13.84 -24.53 -23.21
N SER A 205 -13.37 -25.70 -22.77
CA SER A 205 -12.87 -25.94 -21.40
C SER A 205 -11.36 -25.75 -21.25
N ARG A 206 -10.68 -25.19 -22.24
CA ARG A 206 -9.21 -25.08 -22.30
C ARG A 206 -8.75 -23.68 -22.71
N LEU A 207 -7.56 -23.32 -22.26
CA LEU A 207 -6.80 -22.16 -22.72
C LEU A 207 -5.68 -22.62 -23.65
N VAL A 208 -5.48 -21.89 -24.75
CA VAL A 208 -4.53 -22.23 -25.81
C VAL A 208 -3.61 -21.06 -26.07
N TRP A 209 -2.30 -21.32 -26.13
CA TRP A 209 -1.28 -20.41 -26.64
C TRP A 209 -0.58 -21.07 -27.81
N ASP A 210 -0.23 -20.30 -28.82
CA ASP A 210 0.65 -20.75 -29.90
C ASP A 210 2.13 -20.67 -29.43
N GLY A 211 3.03 -21.43 -30.05
CA GLY A 211 4.41 -21.62 -29.56
C GLY A 211 5.28 -20.37 -29.60
N ASP A 212 4.97 -19.45 -30.52
CA ASP A 212 5.62 -18.14 -30.60
C ASP A 212 5.11 -17.16 -29.54
N ASP A 213 3.99 -17.48 -28.88
CA ASP A 213 3.43 -16.66 -27.81
C ASP A 213 4.26 -16.80 -26.53
N ARG A 214 4.17 -15.79 -25.67
CA ARG A 214 4.76 -15.80 -24.35
C ARG A 214 3.69 -15.65 -23.29
N ILE A 215 3.88 -16.28 -22.15
CA ILE A 215 2.98 -16.13 -21.02
C ILE A 215 3.51 -14.99 -20.13
N ASP A 216 2.74 -13.92 -19.99
CA ASP A 216 3.10 -12.79 -19.13
C ASP A 216 3.20 -13.23 -17.66
N THR A 217 4.16 -12.67 -16.93
CA THR A 217 4.43 -12.97 -15.50
C THR A 217 3.34 -12.45 -14.55
N ARG A 218 2.29 -11.81 -15.05
CA ARG A 218 1.07 -11.47 -14.32
C ARG A 218 -0.12 -12.27 -14.84
N THR A 219 0.06 -13.58 -15.04
CA THR A 219 -1.02 -14.47 -15.51
C THR A 219 -1.57 -15.35 -14.39
N TYR A 220 -2.87 -15.20 -14.11
CA TYR A 220 -3.63 -16.16 -13.31
C TYR A 220 -4.47 -17.05 -14.22
N LEU A 221 -4.42 -18.37 -14.00
CA LEU A 221 -5.34 -19.30 -14.63
C LEU A 221 -6.47 -19.60 -13.68
N VAL A 222 -7.71 -19.35 -14.10
CA VAL A 222 -8.89 -19.53 -13.25
C VAL A 222 -9.91 -20.39 -13.97
N TYR A 223 -10.21 -21.54 -13.37
CA TYR A 223 -11.20 -22.49 -13.87
C TYR A 223 -12.35 -22.65 -12.88
N GLY A 224 -13.57 -22.83 -13.37
CA GLY A 224 -14.69 -23.14 -12.50
C GLY A 224 -15.99 -23.36 -13.26
N ASN A 225 -17.11 -23.35 -12.54
CA ASN A 225 -18.42 -23.54 -13.14
C ASN A 225 -18.83 -22.31 -13.98
N GLY A 226 -19.04 -22.56 -15.27
CA GLY A 226 -19.59 -21.61 -16.21
C GLY A 226 -21.00 -21.15 -15.83
N GLY A 227 -21.22 -19.84 -15.82
CA GLY A 227 -22.53 -19.29 -15.52
C GLY A 227 -22.54 -17.79 -15.24
N PRO A 228 -23.75 -17.19 -15.14
CA PRO A 228 -23.91 -15.78 -14.81
C PRO A 228 -23.37 -15.51 -13.40
N GLY A 229 -22.12 -15.08 -13.31
CA GLY A 229 -21.38 -14.83 -12.07
C GLY A 229 -20.00 -15.48 -11.99
N GLY A 230 -19.64 -16.38 -12.92
CA GLY A 230 -18.31 -17.03 -12.96
C GLY A 230 -17.16 -16.01 -12.97
N GLY A 231 -17.23 -15.01 -13.85
CA GLY A 231 -16.24 -13.94 -13.93
C GLY A 231 -16.20 -13.01 -12.70
N VAL A 232 -17.26 -12.95 -11.88
CA VAL A 232 -17.23 -12.21 -10.60
C VAL A 232 -16.53 -13.04 -9.52
N ARG A 233 -16.82 -14.34 -9.45
CA ARG A 233 -16.15 -15.27 -8.53
C ARG A 233 -14.66 -15.37 -8.84
N ALA A 234 -14.28 -15.44 -10.12
CA ALA A 234 -12.89 -15.45 -10.53
C ALA A 234 -12.15 -14.18 -10.10
N ARG A 235 -12.73 -13.00 -10.36
CA ARG A 235 -12.16 -11.73 -9.90
C ARG A 235 -12.07 -11.66 -8.38
N ALA A 236 -13.06 -12.17 -7.66
CA ALA A 236 -13.02 -12.21 -6.19
C ALA A 236 -11.90 -13.14 -5.68
N ALA A 237 -11.72 -14.32 -6.30
CA ALA A 237 -10.65 -15.24 -5.95
C ALA A 237 -9.27 -14.61 -6.20
N ILE A 238 -9.05 -14.05 -7.39
CA ILE A 238 -7.82 -13.30 -7.72
C ILE A 238 -7.62 -12.14 -6.75
N GLY A 239 -8.66 -11.35 -6.47
CA GLY A 239 -8.55 -10.20 -5.57
C GLY A 239 -8.20 -10.58 -4.13
N ILE A 240 -8.68 -11.72 -3.63
CA ILE A 240 -8.28 -12.24 -2.31
C ILE A 240 -6.81 -12.67 -2.35
N GLU A 241 -6.38 -13.35 -3.41
CA GLU A 241 -4.98 -13.75 -3.59
C GLU A 241 -4.06 -12.52 -3.59
N VAL A 242 -4.39 -11.53 -4.42
CA VAL A 242 -3.66 -10.27 -4.50
C VAL A 242 -3.63 -9.53 -3.17
N PHE A 243 -4.75 -9.47 -2.48
CA PHE A 243 -4.79 -8.86 -1.15
C PHE A 243 -3.88 -9.59 -0.16
N THR A 244 -3.82 -10.92 -0.21
CA THR A 244 -3.06 -11.74 0.74
C THR A 244 -1.55 -11.48 0.64
N TRP A 245 -1.01 -11.38 -0.57
CA TRP A 245 0.42 -11.09 -0.75
C TRP A 245 0.75 -9.59 -0.71
N ALA A 246 -0.12 -8.71 -1.24
CA ALA A 246 0.19 -7.28 -1.33
C ALA A 246 -0.14 -6.49 -0.05
N ALA A 247 -1.09 -6.93 0.77
CA ALA A 247 -1.49 -6.21 1.97
C ALA A 247 -0.38 -6.11 3.04
N PRO A 248 0.40 -7.16 3.36
CA PRO A 248 1.47 -7.07 4.34
C PRO A 248 2.52 -5.99 4.03
N PRO A 249 3.18 -5.96 2.86
CA PRO A 249 4.14 -4.90 2.55
C PRO A 249 3.46 -3.52 2.50
N ALA A 250 2.26 -3.41 1.93
CA ALA A 250 1.51 -2.15 1.93
C ALA A 250 1.24 -1.62 3.35
N PHE A 251 0.86 -2.50 4.27
CA PHE A 251 0.61 -2.17 5.67
C PHE A 251 1.87 -1.61 6.33
N PHE A 252 3.03 -2.25 6.14
CA PHE A 252 4.30 -1.76 6.69
C PHE A 252 4.71 -0.40 6.12
N GLY A 253 4.45 -0.15 4.83
CA GLY A 253 4.73 1.15 4.21
C GLY A 253 3.79 2.26 4.67
N ALA A 254 2.53 1.91 4.95
CA ALA A 254 1.50 2.87 5.31
C ALA A 254 1.46 3.21 6.81
N ILE A 255 1.87 2.31 7.72
CA ILE A 255 1.58 2.44 9.15
C ILE A 255 2.11 3.75 9.77
N VAL A 256 3.36 4.14 9.49
CA VAL A 256 3.96 5.35 10.05
C VAL A 256 3.33 6.61 9.45
N PRO A 257 3.25 6.77 8.11
CA PRO A 257 2.50 7.87 7.49
C PRO A 257 1.06 8.01 8.00
N THR A 258 0.34 6.89 8.12
CA THR A 258 -1.04 6.86 8.61
C THR A 258 -1.13 7.37 10.04
N ALA A 259 -0.25 6.90 10.93
CA ALA A 259 -0.20 7.37 12.31
C ALA A 259 0.11 8.87 12.41
N LEU A 260 1.04 9.38 11.61
CA LEU A 260 1.40 10.80 11.58
C LEU A 260 0.24 11.66 11.04
N LEU A 261 -0.34 11.29 9.90
CA LEU A 261 -1.45 12.04 9.30
C LEU A 261 -2.69 12.00 10.17
N PHE A 262 -3.03 10.83 10.74
CA PHE A 262 -4.12 10.69 11.70
C PHE A 262 -3.87 11.58 12.93
N GLY A 263 -2.68 11.51 13.53
CA GLY A 263 -2.32 12.29 14.72
C GLY A 263 -2.42 13.80 14.49
N VAL A 264 -1.84 14.30 13.39
CA VAL A 264 -1.86 15.74 13.07
C VAL A 264 -3.27 16.22 12.73
N THR A 265 -3.99 15.51 11.85
CA THR A 265 -5.35 15.93 11.46
C THR A 265 -6.34 15.82 12.63
N LEU A 266 -6.22 14.80 13.48
CA LEU A 266 -7.02 14.67 14.70
C LEU A 266 -6.73 15.81 15.68
N LEU A 267 -5.44 16.08 15.92
CA LEU A 267 -5.01 17.20 16.78
C LEU A 267 -5.62 18.51 16.27
N TYR A 268 -5.51 18.79 14.97
CA TYR A 268 -6.02 20.04 14.41
C TYR A 268 -7.55 20.11 14.42
N GLY A 269 -8.23 19.02 14.04
CA GLY A 269 -9.69 18.95 14.01
C GLY A 269 -10.35 19.09 15.39
N LEU A 270 -9.69 18.62 16.45
CA LEU A 270 -10.19 18.73 17.83
C LEU A 270 -9.79 20.04 18.51
N TYR A 271 -8.58 20.54 18.28
CA TYR A 271 -8.01 21.63 19.07
C TYR A 271 -8.26 23.03 18.50
N TYR A 272 -8.22 23.20 17.17
CA TYR A 272 -8.41 24.51 16.54
C TYR A 272 -9.81 25.13 16.61
N PRO A 273 -10.93 24.37 16.63
CA PRO A 273 -12.26 24.96 16.71
C PRO A 273 -12.41 25.92 17.91
N GLY A 274 -11.98 25.50 19.10
CA GLY A 274 -12.03 26.34 20.30
C GLY A 274 -11.04 27.50 20.31
N ARG A 275 -9.96 27.43 19.51
CA ARG A 275 -9.01 28.54 19.36
C ARG A 275 -9.47 29.58 18.36
N VAL A 276 -10.14 29.18 17.30
CA VAL A 276 -10.64 30.10 16.26
C VAL A 276 -11.79 30.94 16.79
N GLU A 277 -12.65 30.37 17.64
CA GLU A 277 -13.70 31.13 18.34
C GLU A 277 -13.13 32.28 19.21
N GLY A 278 -11.87 32.19 19.65
CA GLY A 278 -11.21 33.16 20.51
C GLY A 278 -10.41 34.27 19.80
N SER A 279 -10.76 34.64 18.56
CA SER A 279 -10.01 35.60 17.71
C SER A 279 -8.59 35.12 17.38
N TRP A 280 -8.49 34.03 16.62
CA TRP A 280 -7.20 33.44 16.26
C TRP A 280 -6.29 34.40 15.47
N ARG A 281 -5.03 34.51 15.91
CA ARG A 281 -3.96 35.23 15.22
C ARG A 281 -2.71 34.36 15.13
N ALA A 282 -2.18 34.15 13.93
CA ALA A 282 -0.97 33.31 13.76
C ALA A 282 0.25 33.82 14.56
N ARG A 283 0.32 35.13 14.85
CA ARG A 283 1.41 35.76 15.62
C ARG A 283 1.45 35.24 17.07
N GLU A 284 0.29 34.98 17.65
CA GLU A 284 0.11 34.58 19.05
C GLU A 284 0.03 33.04 19.21
N ASP A 285 -0.10 32.31 18.10
CA ASP A 285 -0.24 30.86 18.12
C ASP A 285 1.12 30.13 18.15
N GLY A 286 1.56 29.77 19.35
CA GLY A 286 2.77 28.97 19.55
C GLY A 286 2.74 27.59 18.86
N LEU A 287 1.57 26.98 18.66
CA LEU A 287 1.45 25.71 17.93
C LEU A 287 1.65 25.94 16.42
N CYS A 288 1.17 27.05 15.87
CA CYS A 288 1.47 27.47 14.50
C CYS A 288 2.98 27.60 14.29
N TRP A 289 3.66 28.37 15.13
CA TRP A 289 5.11 28.59 15.03
C TRP A 289 5.92 27.32 15.24
N ALA A 290 5.54 26.48 16.22
CA ALA A 290 6.21 25.19 16.44
C ALA A 290 6.03 24.25 15.23
N SER A 291 4.81 24.18 14.67
CA SER A 291 4.50 23.27 13.56
C SER A 291 5.16 23.72 12.25
N VAL A 292 5.03 24.99 11.88
CA VAL A 292 5.64 25.56 10.67
C VAL A 292 7.17 25.63 10.82
N GLY A 293 7.67 26.06 11.98
CA GLY A 293 9.09 26.10 12.28
C GLY A 293 9.77 24.73 12.24
N GLY A 294 9.14 23.74 12.87
CA GLY A 294 9.58 22.35 12.81
C GLY A 294 9.59 21.83 11.38
N THR A 295 8.53 22.11 10.62
CA THR A 295 8.44 21.75 9.19
C THR A 295 9.60 22.33 8.38
N VAL A 296 9.83 23.64 8.46
CA VAL A 296 10.91 24.32 7.71
C VAL A 296 12.28 23.78 8.14
N THR A 297 12.45 23.47 9.43
CA THR A 297 13.71 22.87 9.95
C THR A 297 13.98 21.51 9.33
N VAL A 298 12.97 20.63 9.30
CA VAL A 298 13.14 19.28 8.75
C VAL A 298 13.38 19.34 7.23
N LEU A 299 12.62 20.14 6.49
CA LEU A 299 12.83 20.32 5.05
C LEU A 299 14.23 20.88 4.74
N ALA A 300 14.69 21.86 5.51
CA ALA A 300 16.04 22.39 5.39
C ALA A 300 17.09 21.33 5.70
N ALA A 301 16.93 20.55 6.77
CA ALA A 301 17.86 19.47 7.12
C ALA A 301 17.96 18.40 6.02
N VAL A 302 16.83 18.00 5.43
CA VAL A 302 16.78 17.05 4.30
C VAL A 302 17.48 17.63 3.06
N ALA A 303 17.16 18.87 2.69
CA ALA A 303 17.84 19.54 1.58
C ALA A 303 19.35 19.65 1.81
N GLY A 304 19.75 19.93 3.06
CA GLY A 304 21.15 19.95 3.45
C GLY A 304 21.83 18.60 3.31
N MET A 305 21.16 17.51 3.71
CA MET A 305 21.69 16.15 3.58
C MET A 305 21.96 15.74 2.12
N LEU A 306 21.15 16.22 1.18
CA LEU A 306 21.33 15.99 -0.26
C LEU A 306 22.54 16.74 -0.85
N VAL A 307 22.93 17.87 -0.25
CA VAL A 307 24.07 18.68 -0.69
C VAL A 307 25.35 18.22 0.03
N GLU A 308 25.33 18.21 1.36
CA GLU A 308 26.45 17.80 2.19
C GLU A 308 25.97 17.38 3.60
N PRO A 309 26.34 16.18 4.11
CA PRO A 309 25.80 15.68 5.38
C PRO A 309 26.05 16.60 6.58
N THR A 310 27.17 17.32 6.61
CA THR A 310 27.52 18.29 7.67
C THR A 310 26.62 19.52 7.66
N LEU A 311 26.11 19.91 6.50
CA LEU A 311 25.20 21.05 6.33
C LEU A 311 23.82 20.75 6.96
N SER A 312 23.38 19.50 6.94
CA SER A 312 22.15 19.07 7.64
C SER A 312 22.21 19.35 9.15
N LEU A 313 23.34 19.06 9.80
CA LEU A 313 23.52 19.29 11.24
C LEU A 313 23.49 20.78 11.59
N VAL A 314 24.06 21.63 10.73
CA VAL A 314 24.01 23.09 10.91
C VAL A 314 22.57 23.59 10.76
N LEU A 315 21.83 23.13 9.75
CA LEU A 315 20.46 23.56 9.51
C LEU A 315 19.48 23.13 10.63
N ILE A 316 19.69 21.95 11.23
CA ILE A 316 18.91 21.50 12.39
C ILE A 316 19.01 22.46 13.58
N VAL A 317 20.13 23.18 13.74
CA VAL A 317 20.33 24.14 14.84
C VAL A 317 19.95 25.56 14.43
N VAL A 318 20.35 26.00 13.25
CA VAL A 318 20.16 27.39 12.80
C VAL A 318 18.69 27.69 12.50
N VAL A 319 17.94 26.77 11.90
CA VAL A 319 16.54 27.03 11.53
C VAL A 319 15.64 27.20 12.77
N PRO A 320 15.68 26.34 13.81
CA PRO A 320 14.89 26.56 15.02
C PRO A 320 15.26 27.85 15.75
N VAL A 321 16.54 28.20 15.81
CA VAL A 321 17.00 29.44 16.46
C VAL A 321 16.48 30.67 15.70
N THR A 322 16.54 30.65 14.37
CA THR A 322 16.01 31.75 13.55
C THR A 322 14.49 31.85 13.64
N VAL A 323 13.76 30.73 13.62
CA VAL A 323 12.31 30.71 13.81
C VAL A 323 11.93 31.23 15.20
N ALA A 324 12.63 30.79 16.26
CA ALA A 324 12.38 31.27 17.62
C ALA A 324 12.71 32.77 17.77
N ALA A 325 13.77 33.25 17.13
CA ALA A 325 14.12 34.67 17.10
C ALA A 325 13.08 35.50 16.35
N LEU A 326 12.57 35.02 15.21
CA LEU A 326 11.48 35.67 14.46
C LEU A 326 10.19 35.67 15.28
N TRP A 327 9.84 34.54 15.90
CA TRP A 327 8.68 34.46 16.78
C TRP A 327 8.79 35.42 17.96
N TRP A 328 9.97 35.59 18.54
CA TRP A 328 10.20 36.53 19.64
C TRP A 328 10.16 38.00 19.18
N ALA A 329 10.75 38.30 18.02
CA ALA A 329 10.78 39.64 17.45
C ALA A 329 9.39 40.09 16.99
N PHE A 330 8.62 39.19 16.39
CA PHE A 330 7.25 39.49 16.01
C PHE A 330 6.31 39.33 17.21
N GLY A 331 6.34 38.30 18.05
CA GLY A 331 5.34 38.11 19.12
C GLY A 331 5.16 39.27 20.13
N ARG A 332 6.14 40.19 20.26
CA ARG A 332 6.16 41.21 21.32
C ARG A 332 5.29 42.45 21.13
N ASP A 333 4.99 42.90 19.91
CA ASP A 333 4.33 44.21 19.71
C ASP A 333 2.87 44.29 20.21
N ALA A 334 2.29 43.20 20.72
CA ALA A 334 0.92 43.18 21.27
C ALA A 334 0.86 43.28 22.80
N ALA A 335 1.99 43.14 23.51
CA ALA A 335 2.02 43.17 24.98
C ALA A 335 2.47 44.52 25.55
N ASP A 336 2.97 45.42 24.70
CA ASP A 336 3.43 46.76 25.07
C ASP A 336 2.52 47.83 24.41
N GLU A 337 1.19 47.66 24.42
CA GLU A 337 0.34 48.86 24.47
C GLU A 337 0.55 49.43 25.88
N PRO A 338 1.26 50.56 26.03
CA PRO A 338 1.39 51.18 27.34
C PRO A 338 -0.03 51.48 27.82
N ASP A 339 -0.38 50.98 29.01
CA ASP A 339 -1.56 51.41 29.74
C ASP A 339 -1.69 52.92 29.54
N GLU A 340 -2.77 53.36 28.88
CA GLU A 340 -3.07 54.78 28.78
C GLU A 340 -2.98 55.32 30.21
N PRO A 341 -2.08 56.27 30.50
CA PRO A 341 -1.89 56.72 31.86
C PRO A 341 -3.22 57.27 32.35
N ASP A 342 -3.77 56.64 33.38
CA ASP A 342 -4.98 57.07 34.08
C ASP A 342 -4.96 58.60 34.20
N GLU A 343 -5.93 59.26 33.56
CA GLU A 343 -6.14 60.70 33.77
C GLU A 343 -6.29 60.92 35.28
N PRO A 344 -5.48 61.80 35.90
CA PRO A 344 -5.52 61.99 37.34
C PRO A 344 -6.82 62.70 37.73
N ASP A 345 -7.77 61.94 38.26
CA ASP A 345 -8.94 62.47 38.96
C ASP A 345 -8.46 63.29 40.16
N GLY A 346 -8.48 64.60 39.99
CA GLY A 346 -8.27 65.56 41.07
C GLY A 346 -9.47 65.54 42.03
N SER A 347 -9.35 64.84 43.15
CA SER A 347 -10.08 65.21 44.37
C SER A 347 -9.20 65.02 45.60
N THR A 348 -8.88 66.17 46.19
CA THR A 348 -8.28 66.32 47.52
C THR A 348 -9.40 66.14 48.53
N ASP A 349 -9.21 65.26 49.53
CA ASP A 349 -9.33 65.61 50.95
C ASP A 349 -9.16 64.40 51.89
N ALA A 350 -8.07 64.47 52.65
CA ALA A 350 -7.88 64.14 54.07
C ALA A 350 -8.44 62.83 54.68
N GLU A 351 -7.52 61.89 54.95
CA GLU A 351 -7.05 61.38 56.27
C GLU A 351 -8.04 61.23 57.47
N PRO A 352 -7.70 60.43 58.52
CA PRO A 352 -6.97 59.15 58.56
C PRO A 352 -7.47 58.15 59.65
N ALA A 353 -6.68 57.09 59.83
CA ALA A 353 -6.46 56.30 61.06
C ALA A 353 -7.36 55.06 61.22
N THR A 354 -6.87 53.86 61.53
CA THR A 354 -5.62 53.48 62.22
C THR A 354 -5.43 51.96 62.13
N ALA A 355 -4.14 51.52 62.15
CA ALA A 355 -3.56 50.39 62.91
C ALA A 355 -4.22 49.00 62.80
N GLU A 356 -3.57 47.84 62.78
CA GLU A 356 -2.23 47.26 63.03
C GLU A 356 -2.48 45.77 62.64
N GLY A 357 -1.60 44.92 62.14
CA GLY A 357 -0.17 44.69 62.34
C GLY A 357 0.11 43.19 62.13
N GLY A 358 1.35 42.84 61.78
CA GLY A 358 1.96 41.49 61.94
C GLY A 358 1.60 40.43 60.87
N SER A 359 2.39 40.16 59.83
CA SER A 359 3.73 39.53 59.77
C SER A 359 3.87 38.21 60.53
N THR A 360 3.81 37.05 59.82
CA THR A 360 4.93 36.10 59.59
C THR A 360 4.43 34.71 59.14
N THR A 361 4.88 34.26 57.96
CA THR A 361 5.06 32.84 57.55
C THR A 361 6.30 32.24 58.22
N PRO A 362 6.76 30.98 57.98
CA PRO A 362 6.14 29.75 57.46
C PRO A 362 6.48 28.48 58.30
N ASP A 363 5.84 27.33 58.03
CA ASP A 363 6.42 25.96 58.09
C ASP A 363 5.30 24.95 57.76
N ALA A 364 5.37 24.17 56.69
CA ALA A 364 6.26 23.03 56.40
C ALA A 364 5.87 21.73 57.12
N THR A 365 5.63 20.72 56.26
CA THR A 365 5.85 19.26 56.47
C THR A 365 4.69 18.39 56.97
N GLY A 366 4.26 17.48 56.10
CA GLY A 366 4.44 16.05 56.40
C GLY A 366 3.20 15.14 56.34
N GLY A 367 3.29 14.14 55.44
CA GLY A 367 2.74 12.79 55.63
C GLY A 367 1.31 12.58 55.08
N ALA A 368 1.08 11.93 53.95
CA ALA A 368 1.34 10.53 53.55
C ALA A 368 0.27 9.52 54.02
N ALA A 369 -0.20 8.73 53.03
CA ALA A 369 -0.88 7.43 53.10
C ALA A 369 -2.33 7.47 53.66
N ALA A 370 -3.31 6.67 53.23
CA ALA A 370 -3.49 5.53 52.34
C ALA A 370 -5.00 5.54 51.94
N ARG A 371 -5.43 5.26 50.71
CA ARG A 371 -5.78 3.92 50.14
C ARG A 371 -7.08 3.32 50.73
N GLU A 372 -7.78 2.57 49.87
CA GLU A 372 -9.10 1.89 50.02
C GLU A 372 -10.29 2.82 49.69
N ALA A 373 -11.01 2.70 48.58
CA ALA A 373 -11.44 1.58 47.73
C ALA A 373 -12.32 0.56 48.46
N THR A 374 -13.63 0.82 48.50
CA THR A 374 -14.64 -0.24 48.45
C THR A 374 -15.94 0.27 47.83
N ALA A 375 -16.38 -0.45 46.82
CA ALA A 375 -17.70 -0.41 46.22
C ALA A 375 -18.75 -1.05 47.15
N GLU A 376 -20.02 -0.78 46.87
CA GLU A 376 -21.19 -1.68 46.91
C GLU A 376 -22.46 -1.03 47.49
N GLY A 377 -23.60 -1.40 46.90
CA GLY A 377 -24.94 -1.23 47.46
C GLY A 377 -25.69 -0.03 46.86
N ALA A 378 -26.37 -0.14 45.72
CA ALA A 378 -27.61 -0.89 45.46
C ALA A 378 -28.83 -0.38 46.25
N SER A 379 -29.95 -0.28 45.51
CA SER A 379 -31.34 -0.39 45.94
C SER A 379 -32.06 0.90 46.41
N ASP A 380 -32.95 1.33 45.50
CA ASP A 380 -34.38 1.62 45.70
C ASP A 380 -34.82 2.84 46.50
N GLY A 381 -35.61 3.70 45.83
CA GLY A 381 -36.42 4.73 46.48
C GLY A 381 -37.06 5.73 45.52
N GLU A 382 -38.00 5.27 44.68
CA GLU A 382 -39.01 6.13 44.05
C GLU A 382 -40.19 6.33 45.04
N PRO A 383 -41.13 7.27 44.79
CA PRO A 383 -41.10 8.68 45.14
C PRO A 383 -42.14 9.01 46.24
N PRO A 384 -42.42 10.31 46.51
CA PRO A 384 -43.84 10.66 46.36
C PRO A 384 -44.08 11.97 45.61
N ALA A 385 -45.19 11.92 44.90
CA ALA A 385 -45.86 13.00 44.21
C ALA A 385 -46.51 14.01 45.17
N GLY A 386 -46.71 15.22 44.64
CA GLY A 386 -47.80 16.12 45.00
C GLY A 386 -47.41 17.28 45.89
N THR A 387 -47.42 18.51 45.35
CA THR A 387 -48.61 19.36 45.43
C THR A 387 -48.46 20.61 44.57
N THR A 388 -49.54 20.91 43.88
CA THR A 388 -49.90 22.10 43.08
C THR A 388 -50.14 23.34 43.93
N THR A 389 -49.73 24.52 43.40
CA THR A 389 -50.44 25.81 43.49
C THR A 389 -49.80 26.78 42.48
N ASP A 390 -50.49 27.08 41.37
CA ASP A 390 -51.24 28.33 41.10
C ASP A 390 -50.33 29.57 40.97
N ALA A 391 -50.07 30.06 39.75
CA ALA A 391 -50.92 30.89 38.87
C ALA A 391 -50.67 32.40 39.05
N HIS A 392 -50.04 33.01 38.04
CA HIS A 392 -50.22 34.39 37.56
C HIS A 392 -49.33 34.58 36.31
N ASP A 393 -49.58 35.45 35.34
CA ASP A 393 -50.75 35.81 34.52
C ASP A 393 -50.17 36.71 33.39
N PHE A 394 -50.79 36.65 32.21
CA PHE A 394 -50.69 37.55 31.04
C PHE A 394 -49.39 37.77 30.24
N GLY A 395 -49.46 37.36 28.96
CA GLY A 395 -49.34 38.34 27.86
C GLY A 395 -48.52 37.94 26.63
N GLY A 396 -49.19 37.58 25.53
CA GLY A 396 -48.66 37.74 24.17
C GLY A 396 -48.82 36.53 23.24
N ASP A 397 -50.00 36.36 22.65
CA ASP A 397 -50.19 35.50 21.48
C ASP A 397 -49.47 36.11 20.26
N ILE A 398 -48.31 35.54 19.94
CA ILE A 398 -47.72 35.61 18.60
C ILE A 398 -47.73 34.17 18.10
N GLU A 399 -48.60 33.85 17.14
CA GLU A 399 -48.53 32.59 16.39
C GLU A 399 -47.11 32.48 15.79
N PRO A 400 -46.29 31.49 16.20
CA PRO A 400 -45.02 31.27 15.53
C PRO A 400 -45.33 30.74 14.13
N GLU A 401 -44.84 31.43 13.10
CA GLU A 401 -44.77 30.87 11.75
C GLU A 401 -44.18 29.45 11.84
N PRO A 402 -44.79 28.44 11.20
CA PRO A 402 -44.23 27.11 11.18
C PRO A 402 -42.82 27.20 10.58
N PRO A 403 -41.80 26.64 11.24
CA PRO A 403 -40.43 26.73 10.75
C PRO A 403 -40.40 26.17 9.33
N THR A 404 -40.12 27.03 8.36
CA THR A 404 -39.81 26.62 7.00
C THR A 404 -38.73 25.56 7.10
N PRO A 405 -38.97 24.31 6.64
CA PRO A 405 -37.95 23.28 6.69
C PRO A 405 -36.78 23.77 5.84
N GLY A 406 -35.68 24.10 6.51
CA GLY A 406 -34.41 24.32 5.84
C GLY A 406 -34.03 23.06 5.05
N PRO A 407 -33.07 23.16 4.11
CA PRO A 407 -32.62 22.03 3.30
C PRO A 407 -32.06 20.85 4.12
N ASP A 408 -31.96 20.99 5.44
CA ASP A 408 -31.69 19.94 6.41
C ASP A 408 -32.97 19.13 6.68
N GLY A 409 -33.13 18.02 5.95
CA GLY A 409 -34.18 17.04 6.20
C GLY A 409 -34.26 16.56 7.68
N PRO A 410 -35.36 15.87 8.05
CA PRO A 410 -35.76 15.69 9.44
C PRO A 410 -34.66 15.07 10.32
N GLY A 411 -34.21 15.82 11.32
CA GLY A 411 -33.92 15.33 12.68
C GLY A 411 -32.77 14.34 12.89
N MET A 412 -31.80 14.21 11.99
CA MET A 412 -30.61 13.38 12.31
C MET A 412 -29.74 14.08 13.36
N ALA A 413 -29.64 13.46 14.54
CA ALA A 413 -28.77 13.93 15.62
C ALA A 413 -27.31 14.10 15.13
N PRO A 414 -26.57 15.12 15.61
CA PRO A 414 -25.22 15.43 15.14
C PRO A 414 -24.26 14.23 15.16
N GLY A 415 -24.33 13.39 16.20
CA GLY A 415 -23.50 12.19 16.31
C GLY A 415 -23.76 11.13 15.24
N PHE A 416 -25.00 11.02 14.75
CA PHE A 416 -25.35 10.05 13.71
C PHE A 416 -24.79 10.46 12.34
N ARG A 417 -24.77 11.77 12.02
CA ARG A 417 -24.18 12.29 10.78
C ARG A 417 -22.68 11.99 10.71
N THR A 418 -21.97 12.18 11.82
CA THR A 418 -20.54 11.85 11.92
C THR A 418 -20.28 10.36 11.71
N LEU A 419 -21.06 9.48 12.35
CA LEU A 419 -20.92 8.03 12.16
C LEU A 419 -21.15 7.61 10.71
N LEU A 420 -22.17 8.17 10.06
CA LEU A 420 -22.47 7.87 8.66
C LEU A 420 -21.35 8.35 7.72
N ALA A 421 -20.80 9.54 7.96
CA ALA A 421 -19.69 10.07 7.18
C ALA A 421 -18.40 9.22 7.33
N VAL A 422 -18.09 8.78 8.55
CA VAL A 422 -16.96 7.87 8.82
C VAL A 422 -17.18 6.51 8.15
N ALA A 423 -18.37 5.93 8.30
CA ALA A 423 -18.71 4.65 7.69
C ALA A 423 -18.68 4.70 6.15
N ALA A 424 -19.18 5.78 5.55
CA ALA A 424 -19.12 6.00 4.11
C ALA A 424 -17.67 6.13 3.62
N SER A 425 -16.82 6.83 4.37
CA SER A 425 -15.40 6.99 4.05
C SER A 425 -14.66 5.64 4.12
N LEU A 426 -14.87 4.86 5.17
CA LEU A 426 -14.31 3.51 5.30
C LEU A 426 -14.82 2.58 4.19
N GLY A 427 -16.11 2.65 3.86
CA GLY A 427 -16.70 1.91 2.74
C GLY A 427 -16.02 2.24 1.41
N ALA A 428 -15.77 3.53 1.13
CA ALA A 428 -15.05 3.95 -0.08
C ALA A 428 -13.62 3.40 -0.12
N VAL A 429 -12.88 3.44 1.00
CA VAL A 429 -11.52 2.88 1.11
C VAL A 429 -11.52 1.37 0.80
N LEU A 430 -12.47 0.62 1.36
CA LEU A 430 -12.60 -0.81 1.10
C LEU A 430 -12.94 -1.11 -0.37
N VAL A 431 -13.83 -0.34 -0.98
CA VAL A 431 -14.18 -0.49 -2.40
C VAL A 431 -12.97 -0.22 -3.29
N VAL A 432 -12.23 0.87 -3.05
CA VAL A 432 -11.03 1.17 -3.84
C VAL A 432 -9.96 0.09 -3.66
N THR A 433 -9.74 -0.39 -2.43
CA THR A 433 -8.80 -1.48 -2.15
C THR A 433 -9.20 -2.75 -2.91
N ALA A 434 -10.48 -3.12 -2.90
CA ALA A 434 -10.97 -4.28 -3.64
C ALA A 434 -10.83 -4.12 -5.16
N LEU A 435 -11.12 -2.94 -5.70
CA LEU A 435 -10.95 -2.67 -7.14
C LEU A 435 -9.48 -2.76 -7.56
N VAL A 436 -8.56 -2.28 -6.73
CA VAL A 436 -7.11 -2.39 -6.97
C VAL A 436 -6.66 -3.85 -6.89
N ALA A 437 -7.16 -4.62 -5.93
CA ALA A 437 -6.80 -6.03 -5.79
C ALA A 437 -7.28 -6.86 -7.01
N VAL A 438 -8.43 -6.50 -7.58
CA VAL A 438 -8.96 -7.11 -8.81
C VAL A 438 -8.21 -6.64 -10.06
N ASP A 439 -7.56 -5.47 -10.03
CA ASP A 439 -6.66 -4.96 -11.08
C ASP A 439 -5.23 -5.50 -10.91
N TYR A 440 -5.11 -6.84 -10.85
CA TYR A 440 -3.84 -7.55 -10.66
C TYR A 440 -2.78 -7.27 -11.75
N ARG A 441 -3.24 -6.87 -12.95
CA ARG A 441 -2.39 -6.44 -14.07
C ARG A 441 -1.80 -5.04 -13.86
N ALA A 442 -2.15 -4.36 -12.76
CA ALA A 442 -1.66 -3.05 -12.40
C ALA A 442 -1.87 -1.96 -13.46
N THR A 443 -3.00 -2.01 -14.19
CA THR A 443 -3.28 -1.04 -15.26
C THR A 443 -3.59 0.35 -14.69
N TYR A 444 -4.32 0.39 -13.57
CA TYR A 444 -4.78 1.63 -12.94
C TYR A 444 -4.14 1.91 -11.59
N THR A 445 -3.37 0.96 -11.04
CA THR A 445 -2.71 1.08 -9.72
C THR A 445 -1.91 2.37 -9.56
N GLY A 446 -1.12 2.75 -10.58
CA GLY A 446 -0.34 4.00 -10.56
C GLY A 446 -1.22 5.26 -10.47
N THR A 447 -2.35 5.27 -11.19
CA THR A 447 -3.30 6.39 -11.15
C THR A 447 -4.01 6.47 -9.79
N VAL A 448 -4.39 5.33 -9.23
CA VAL A 448 -5.01 5.26 -7.89
C VAL A 448 -4.02 5.74 -6.82
N ALA A 449 -2.75 5.30 -6.88
CA ALA A 449 -1.72 5.73 -5.96
C ALA A 449 -1.47 7.25 -6.05
N LEU A 450 -1.42 7.81 -7.25
CA LEU A 450 -1.28 9.27 -7.45
C LEU A 450 -2.49 10.04 -6.92
N ALA A 451 -3.71 9.56 -7.18
CA ALA A 451 -4.93 10.18 -6.71
C ALA A 451 -5.00 10.16 -5.17
N ALA A 452 -4.72 9.01 -4.55
CA ALA A 452 -4.59 8.89 -3.09
C ALA A 452 -3.48 9.80 -2.56
N GLY A 453 -2.38 9.92 -3.31
CA GLY A 453 -1.27 10.81 -3.04
C GLY A 453 -1.65 12.30 -2.98
N ALA A 454 -2.67 12.71 -3.73
CA ALA A 454 -3.15 14.09 -3.77
C ALA A 454 -4.13 14.42 -2.63
N VAL A 455 -4.80 13.42 -2.07
CA VAL A 455 -5.90 13.60 -1.10
C VAL A 455 -5.51 14.45 0.12
N PRO A 456 -4.38 14.19 0.82
CA PRO A 456 -4.02 15.00 1.96
C PRO A 456 -3.78 16.48 1.64
N PHE A 457 -3.21 16.79 0.47
CA PHE A 457 -2.96 18.18 0.05
C PHE A 457 -4.26 18.98 -0.13
N LEU A 458 -5.37 18.30 -0.41
CA LEU A 458 -6.70 18.89 -0.42
C LEU A 458 -7.33 18.87 0.98
N ALA A 459 -7.14 17.80 1.73
CA ALA A 459 -7.77 17.60 3.02
C ALA A 459 -7.31 18.63 4.08
N PHE A 460 -6.02 18.98 4.13
CA PHE A 460 -5.51 19.97 5.08
C PHE A 460 -6.12 21.39 4.89
N PRO A 461 -6.15 21.97 3.68
CA PRO A 461 -6.92 23.18 3.37
C PRO A 461 -8.39 23.11 3.79
N VAL A 462 -9.08 22.02 3.45
CA VAL A 462 -10.50 21.87 3.78
C VAL A 462 -10.70 21.73 5.28
N LEU A 463 -9.75 21.10 5.99
CA LEU A 463 -9.76 21.00 7.44
C LEU A 463 -9.57 22.37 8.10
N ALA A 464 -8.66 23.21 7.58
CA ALA A 464 -8.48 24.59 8.03
C ALA A 464 -9.77 25.41 7.89
N TYR A 465 -10.47 25.26 6.77
CA TYR A 465 -11.78 25.87 6.61
C TYR A 465 -12.82 25.28 7.57
N ALA A 466 -12.85 23.96 7.73
CA ALA A 466 -13.83 23.27 8.57
C ALA A 466 -13.69 23.62 10.06
N VAL A 467 -12.48 23.87 10.57
CA VAL A 467 -12.28 24.27 11.98
C VAL A 467 -12.81 25.67 12.28
N THR A 468 -13.00 26.53 11.27
CA THR A 468 -13.69 27.83 11.44
C THR A 468 -15.21 27.69 11.55
N ARG A 469 -15.75 26.49 11.30
CA ARG A 469 -17.20 26.20 11.35
C ARG A 469 -17.52 25.18 12.44
N PRO A 470 -17.91 25.62 13.65
CA PRO A 470 -18.13 24.71 14.78
C PRO A 470 -19.21 23.65 14.49
N ASP A 471 -20.21 23.98 13.67
CA ASP A 471 -21.32 23.06 13.32
C ASP A 471 -20.90 21.90 12.39
N ARG A 472 -19.71 21.94 11.80
CA ARG A 472 -19.22 20.95 10.82
C ARG A 472 -18.31 19.90 11.44
N ALA A 473 -18.77 19.27 12.52
CA ALA A 473 -18.04 18.16 13.17
C ALA A 473 -17.93 16.93 12.26
N ASP A 474 -18.97 16.67 11.47
CA ASP A 474 -19.05 15.62 10.45
C ASP A 474 -17.94 15.73 9.41
N LEU A 475 -17.73 16.93 8.84
CA LEU A 475 -16.70 17.19 7.85
C LEU A 475 -15.29 17.01 8.42
N ARG A 476 -15.04 17.49 9.64
CA ARG A 476 -13.74 17.33 10.32
C ARG A 476 -13.40 15.86 10.52
N SER A 477 -14.34 15.06 11.03
CA SER A 477 -14.14 13.61 11.21
C SER A 477 -13.93 12.89 9.88
N ALA A 478 -14.69 13.24 8.83
CA ALA A 478 -14.48 12.66 7.50
C ALA A 478 -13.08 12.96 6.96
N LEU A 479 -12.59 14.20 7.11
CA LEU A 479 -11.24 14.59 6.69
C LEU A 479 -10.15 13.84 7.44
N VAL A 480 -10.30 13.60 8.75
CA VAL A 480 -9.36 12.79 9.52
C VAL A 480 -9.28 11.36 8.95
N VAL A 481 -10.43 10.73 8.70
CA VAL A 481 -10.48 9.36 8.16
C VAL A 481 -9.88 9.29 6.76
N VAL A 482 -10.26 10.19 5.87
CA VAL A 482 -9.80 10.22 4.48
C VAL A 482 -8.29 10.50 4.40
N THR A 483 -7.77 11.40 5.22
CA THR A 483 -6.33 11.69 5.27
C THR A 483 -5.55 10.52 5.86
N ALA A 484 -6.07 9.85 6.89
CA ALA A 484 -5.45 8.68 7.50
C ALA A 484 -5.47 7.45 6.57
N ALA A 485 -6.47 7.33 5.69
CA ALA A 485 -6.55 6.24 4.73
C ALA A 485 -5.65 6.44 3.50
N ALA A 486 -5.25 7.68 3.20
CA ALA A 486 -4.47 8.00 2.00
C ALA A 486 -3.15 7.20 1.88
N PRO A 487 -2.35 6.99 2.94
CA PRO A 487 -1.14 6.18 2.82
C PRO A 487 -1.41 4.72 2.48
N TRP A 488 -2.48 4.12 3.01
CA TRP A 488 -2.89 2.77 2.62
C TRP A 488 -3.27 2.71 1.14
N LEU A 489 -4.09 3.68 0.70
CA LEU A 489 -4.52 3.77 -0.69
C LEU A 489 -3.40 4.16 -1.67
N ALA A 490 -2.26 4.64 -1.18
CA ALA A 490 -1.05 4.83 -1.98
C ALA A 490 -0.16 3.58 -1.94
N ALA A 491 0.07 3.01 -0.77
CA ALA A 491 0.95 1.86 -0.56
C ALA A 491 0.43 0.59 -1.23
N PHE A 492 -0.88 0.30 -1.11
CA PHE A 492 -1.46 -0.95 -1.62
C PHE A 492 -1.37 -1.05 -3.15
N PRO A 493 -1.77 -0.04 -3.95
CA PRO A 493 -1.55 -0.12 -5.39
C PRO A 493 -0.07 -0.12 -5.79
N LEU A 494 0.81 0.55 -5.03
CA LEU A 494 2.25 0.48 -5.28
C LEU A 494 2.82 -0.91 -4.98
N ALA A 495 2.31 -1.64 -3.98
CA ALA A 495 2.67 -3.02 -3.74
C ALA A 495 2.19 -3.93 -4.89
N VAL A 496 0.95 -3.78 -5.34
CA VAL A 496 0.41 -4.51 -6.51
C VAL A 496 1.21 -4.22 -7.79
N ARG A 497 1.68 -2.98 -7.95
CA ARG A 497 2.49 -2.58 -9.11
C ARG A 497 3.94 -3.05 -9.02
N GLY A 498 4.59 -2.83 -7.88
CA GLY A 498 6.02 -3.05 -7.71
C GLY A 498 6.40 -4.50 -7.41
N GLY A 499 5.45 -5.33 -6.97
CA GLY A 499 5.70 -6.73 -6.64
C GLY A 499 6.92 -6.92 -5.73
N THR A 500 7.95 -7.57 -6.26
CA THR A 500 9.24 -7.90 -5.61
C THR A 500 10.07 -6.68 -5.19
N GLU A 501 9.93 -5.51 -5.83
CA GLU A 501 10.62 -4.27 -5.46
C GLU A 501 9.97 -3.57 -4.24
N THR A 502 9.58 -4.35 -3.23
CA THR A 502 8.85 -3.87 -2.06
C THR A 502 9.59 -2.73 -1.33
N LEU A 503 10.92 -2.75 -1.29
CA LEU A 503 11.71 -1.69 -0.67
C LEU A 503 11.53 -0.33 -1.35
N GLY A 504 11.38 -0.30 -2.68
CA GLY A 504 11.13 0.93 -3.43
C GLY A 504 9.77 1.52 -3.09
N ALA A 505 8.71 0.71 -3.19
CA ALA A 505 7.34 1.12 -2.88
C ALA A 505 7.17 1.56 -1.41
N LEU A 506 7.79 0.83 -0.48
CA LEU A 506 7.83 1.16 0.95
C LEU A 506 8.51 2.52 1.18
N ALA A 507 9.71 2.72 0.64
CA ALA A 507 10.47 3.96 0.79
C ALA A 507 9.73 5.15 0.17
N ILE A 508 9.16 4.99 -1.03
CA ILE A 508 8.38 6.04 -1.70
C ILE A 508 7.18 6.43 -0.84
N THR A 509 6.38 5.47 -0.38
CA THR A 509 5.20 5.74 0.45
C THR A 509 5.59 6.43 1.76
N PHE A 510 6.65 5.97 2.41
CA PHE A 510 7.15 6.57 3.64
C PHE A 510 7.61 8.02 3.45
N VAL A 511 8.51 8.25 2.48
CA VAL A 511 9.06 9.58 2.20
C VAL A 511 7.95 10.55 1.75
N TRP A 512 7.06 10.09 0.88
CA TRP A 512 5.88 10.85 0.47
C TRP A 512 5.00 11.20 1.67
N GLY A 513 4.63 10.21 2.49
CA GLY A 513 3.74 10.40 3.63
C GLY A 513 4.29 11.38 4.66
N VAL A 514 5.59 11.29 4.96
CA VAL A 514 6.29 12.25 5.82
C VAL A 514 6.32 13.64 5.19
N GLY A 515 6.66 13.75 3.89
CA GLY A 515 6.67 15.02 3.17
C GLY A 515 5.29 15.70 3.14
N VAL A 516 4.23 14.92 2.98
CA VAL A 516 2.84 15.39 2.96
C VAL A 516 2.41 15.98 4.29
N VAL A 517 2.82 15.40 5.42
CA VAL A 517 2.53 15.97 6.74
C VAL A 517 3.07 17.39 6.83
N PHE A 518 4.32 17.58 6.42
CA PHE A 518 4.99 18.88 6.43
C PHE A 518 4.30 19.90 5.53
N VAL A 519 4.07 19.56 4.26
CA VAL A 519 3.38 20.46 3.32
C VAL A 519 1.94 20.72 3.77
N GLY A 520 1.25 19.69 4.26
CA GLY A 520 -0.12 19.77 4.78
C GLY A 520 -0.25 20.74 5.95
N ILE A 521 0.68 20.71 6.90
CA ILE A 521 0.76 21.68 8.01
C ILE A 521 0.82 23.11 7.47
N VAL A 522 1.71 23.38 6.51
CA VAL A 522 1.86 24.72 5.92
C VAL A 522 0.59 25.15 5.19
N LEU A 523 0.00 24.26 4.39
CA LEU A 523 -1.25 24.52 3.68
C LEU A 523 -2.43 24.79 4.63
N PHE A 524 -2.52 24.04 5.73
CA PHE A 524 -3.53 24.26 6.77
C PHE A 524 -3.44 25.68 7.32
N TYR A 525 -2.26 26.12 7.78
CA TYR A 525 -2.12 27.46 8.34
C TYR A 525 -2.28 28.58 7.30
N ALA A 526 -1.82 28.37 6.07
CA ALA A 526 -2.01 29.34 5.00
C ALA A 526 -3.50 29.59 4.73
N VAL A 527 -4.31 28.52 4.66
CA VAL A 527 -5.76 28.65 4.45
C VAL A 527 -6.46 29.19 5.68
N LEU A 528 -6.06 28.74 6.88
CA LEU A 528 -6.62 29.27 8.13
C LEU A 528 -6.42 30.79 8.21
N TRP A 529 -5.20 31.26 7.88
CA TRP A 529 -4.88 32.68 7.80
C TRP A 529 -5.75 33.45 6.81
N VAL A 530 -5.92 32.92 5.59
CA VAL A 530 -6.76 33.57 4.58
C VAL A 530 -8.22 33.65 5.05
N VAL A 531 -8.76 32.57 5.61
CA VAL A 531 -10.17 32.51 6.04
C VAL A 531 -10.43 33.48 7.18
N THR A 532 -9.53 33.59 8.17
CA THR A 532 -9.73 34.50 9.31
C THR A 532 -9.55 35.97 8.95
N GLN A 533 -8.65 36.29 8.01
CA GLN A 533 -8.46 37.67 7.53
C GLN A 533 -9.67 38.20 6.75
N VAL A 534 -10.36 37.33 6.00
CA VAL A 534 -11.57 37.71 5.26
C VAL A 534 -12.75 37.98 6.20
N THR A 535 -12.85 37.24 7.31
CA THR A 535 -13.93 37.44 8.29
C THR A 535 -13.79 38.70 9.13
N ASP A 536 -12.57 39.23 9.28
CA ASP A 536 -12.29 40.44 10.06
C ASP A 536 -12.49 41.75 9.28
N GLN A 537 -12.88 41.70 7.99
CA GLN A 537 -13.21 42.93 7.27
C GLN A 537 -14.55 43.49 7.76
N PRO A 538 -14.59 44.72 8.32
CA PRO A 538 -15.84 45.34 8.75
C PRO A 538 -16.77 45.45 7.54
N ALA A 539 -18.03 45.04 7.73
CA ALA A 539 -19.04 45.13 6.69
C ALA A 539 -19.03 46.55 6.10
N PRO A 540 -19.02 46.72 4.76
CA PRO A 540 -19.05 48.04 4.16
C PRO A 540 -20.29 48.75 4.69
N ASN A 541 -20.07 49.87 5.38
CA ASN A 541 -21.14 50.70 5.91
C ASN A 541 -22.16 50.91 4.78
N PRO A 542 -23.43 50.50 4.94
CA PRO A 542 -24.46 50.83 3.97
C PRO A 542 -24.66 52.35 4.06
N GLY A 543 -23.98 53.06 3.17
CA GLY A 543 -24.09 54.52 3.02
C GLY A 543 -25.43 54.95 2.47
#